data_AF-A0A354CKP6-F1
#
_entry.id   AF-A0A354CKP6-F1
#
_cell.length_a   1.000
_cell.length_b   1.000
_cell.length_c   1.000
_cell.angle_alpha   90.00
_cell.angle_beta   90.00
_cell.angle_gamma   90.00
#
_symmetry.space_group_name_H-M   'P 1'
#
loop_
_entity.id
_entity.type
_entity.pdbx_description
1 polymer ?
#
loop_
_entity_poly.entity_id
_entity_poly.type
_entity_poly.pdbx_seq_one_letter_code
_entity_poly.pdbx_strand_id
1 'polypeptide(L)' 'FYLHSRLLERSSRLTAEAGGGSITALPIIETQAGDVSAYIPTNVIS' A
#
# COMPACT_ATOMS: atom_id res chain seq x y z
N PHE A 1 0.28 10.46 3.33
CA PHE A 1 1.57 9.78 3.12
C PHE A 1 1.99 8.85 4.28
N TYR A 2 2.58 9.33 5.39
CA TYR A 2 3.20 8.48 6.44
C TYR A 2 2.31 7.34 6.99
N LEU A 3 1.01 7.59 7.17
CA LEU A 3 0.08 6.57 7.66
C LEU A 3 -0.07 5.39 6.70
N HIS A 4 -0.15 5.66 5.39
CA HIS A 4 -0.29 4.62 4.38
C HIS A 4 1.03 3.90 4.15
N SER A 5 2.15 4.65 4.08
CA SER A 5 3.47 4.03 3.87
C SER A 5 3.81 3.06 4.99
N ARG A 6 3.72 3.48 6.27
CA ARG A 6 4.04 2.58 7.40
C ARG A 6 3.14 1.32 7.47
N LEU A 7 1.94 1.39 6.91
CA LEU A 7 1.00 0.27 6.89
C LEU A 7 1.30 -0.67 5.74
N LEU A 8 1.43 -0.15 4.52
CA LEU A 8 1.60 -0.93 3.30
C LEU A 8 2.99 -1.56 3.22
N GLU A 9 4.04 -0.87 3.69
CA GLU A 9 5.41 -1.40 3.74
C GLU A 9 5.57 -2.65 4.64
N ARG A 10 4.57 -2.95 5.49
CA ARG A 10 4.56 -4.19 6.28
C ARG A 10 4.12 -5.40 5.45
N SER A 11 3.45 -5.19 4.33
CA SER A 11 3.01 -6.25 3.43
C SER A 11 4.14 -6.57 2.46
N SER A 12 4.90 -7.61 2.77
CA SER A 12 6.06 -8.01 1.97
C SER A 12 6.21 -9.54 1.95
N ARG A 13 7.12 -10.02 1.11
CA ARG A 13 7.60 -11.39 1.13
C ARG A 13 8.91 -11.42 1.91
N LEU A 14 8.92 -12.21 2.98
CA LEU A 14 10.11 -12.41 3.80
C LEU A 14 11.15 -13.24 3.04
N THR A 15 12.41 -13.07 3.43
CA THR A 15 13.53 -13.84 2.86
C THR A 15 13.44 -15.31 3.25
N ALA A 16 14.23 -16.17 2.60
CA ALA A 16 14.28 -17.59 2.92
C ALA A 16 14.79 -17.83 4.35
N GLU A 17 15.76 -17.04 4.81
CA GLU A 17 16.32 -17.09 6.16
C GLU A 17 15.29 -16.72 7.23
N ALA A 18 14.30 -15.89 6.87
CA ALA A 18 13.18 -15.48 7.72
C ALA A 18 11.93 -16.35 7.54
N GLY A 19 12.03 -17.52 6.90
CA GLY A 19 10.95 -18.50 6.75
C GLY A 19 10.07 -18.32 5.51
N GLY A 20 10.36 -17.36 4.63
CA GLY A 20 9.75 -17.23 3.30
C GLY A 20 8.26 -16.88 3.26
N GLY A 21 7.66 -16.49 4.38
CA GLY A 21 6.24 -16.10 4.46
C GLY A 21 5.91 -14.83 3.67
N SER A 22 4.63 -14.61 3.37
CA SER A 22 4.17 -13.45 2.63
C SER A 22 2.88 -12.87 3.16
N ILE A 23 2.75 -11.55 3.10
CA ILE A 23 1.49 -10.83 3.31
C ILE A 23 1.21 -9.99 2.06
N THR A 24 0.05 -10.21 1.45
CA THR A 24 -0.40 -9.47 0.27
C THR A 24 -1.45 -8.44 0.68
N ALA A 25 -1.20 -7.17 0.41
CA ALA A 25 -2.18 -6.10 0.59
C ALA A 25 -2.95 -5.82 -0.70
N LEU A 26 -4.27 -5.64 -0.58
CA LEU A 26 -5.15 -5.17 -1.65
C LEU A 26 -5.86 -3.89 -1.17
N PRO A 27 -5.18 -2.73 -1.21
CA PRO A 27 -5.76 -1.47 -0.76
C PRO A 27 -6.88 -1.02 -1.69
N ILE A 28 -7.98 -0.51 -1.12
CA ILE A 28 -9.11 0.09 -1.85
C ILE A 28 -9.20 1.56 -1.45
N ILE A 29 -9.33 2.43 -2.44
CA ILE A 29 -9.42 3.88 -2.25
C ILE A 29 -10.57 4.40 -3.11
N GLU A 30 -11.44 5.18 -2.51
CA GLU A 30 -12.53 5.83 -3.23
C GLU A 30 -12.02 7.12 -3.89
N THR A 31 -12.16 7.22 -5.21
CA THR A 31 -11.94 8.45 -5.96
C THR A 31 -13.24 9.26 -6.04
N GLN A 32 -13.15 10.57 -5.89
CA GLN A 32 -14.29 11.46 -6.09
C GLN A 32 -14.33 11.91 -7.55
N ALA A 33 -15.47 11.74 -8.23
CA ALA A 33 -15.65 12.08 -9.64
C ALA A 33 -14.58 11.47 -10.59
N GLY A 34 -13.95 10.36 -10.21
CA GLY A 34 -12.87 9.74 -10.99
C GLY A 34 -11.53 10.50 -10.93
N ASP A 35 -11.36 11.45 -10.01
CA ASP A 35 -10.11 12.20 -9.85
C ASP A 35 -9.04 11.34 -9.14
N VAL A 36 -8.09 10.84 -9.94
CA VAL A 36 -6.91 10.08 -9.47
C VAL A 36 -5.77 10.98 -8.99
N SER A 37 -5.82 12.28 -9.28
CA SER A 37 -4.78 13.26 -8.92
C SER A 37 -4.96 13.84 -7.51
N ALA A 38 -6.09 13.53 -6.85
CA ALA A 38 -6.34 13.93 -5.48
C ALA A 38 -5.24 13.45 -4.52
N TYR A 39 -5.07 14.17 -3.40
CA TYR A 39 -3.97 13.95 -2.44
C TYR A 39 -3.92 12.51 -1.88
N ILE A 40 -5.07 11.90 -1.57
CA ILE A 40 -5.10 10.55 -1.00
C ILE A 40 -4.80 9.48 -2.06
N PRO A 41 -5.47 9.42 -3.23
CA PRO A 41 -5.10 8.51 -4.32
C PRO A 41 -3.63 8.61 -4.73
N THR A 42 -3.13 9.83 -4.95
CA THR A 42 -1.73 10.07 -5.35
C THR A 42 -0.74 9.52 -4.31
N ASN A 43 -1.04 9.69 -3.02
CA ASN A 43 -0.18 9.21 -1.93
C ASN A 43 -0.11 7.69 -1.79
N VAL A 44 -1.07 6.93 -2.33
CA VAL A 44 -1.07 5.45 -2.25
C VAL A 44 -0.59 4.83 -3.56
N ILE A 45 -0.70 5.57 -4.67
CA ILE A 45 -0.10 5.19 -5.96
C ILE A 45 1.43 5.38 -5.94
N SER A 46 1.92 6.42 -5.24
CA SER A 46 3.35 6.66 -5.01
C SER A 46 3.98 5.64 -4.05
#